data_AF-A0A1G0PFI5-F1
#
_entry.id   AF-A0A1G0PFI5-F1
#
_cell.length_a   1.000
_cell.length_b   1.000
_cell.length_c   1.000
_cell.angle_alpha   90.00
_cell.angle_beta   90.00
_cell.angle_gamma   90.00
#
_symmetry.space_group_name_H-M   'P 1'
#
loop_
_entity.id
_entity.type
_entity.pdbx_description
1 polymer ?
#
loop_
_entity_poly.entity_id
_entity_poly.type
_entity_poly.pdbx_seq_one_letter_code
_entity_poly.pdbx_strand_id
1 'polypeptide(L)'
;MSIPNLIELLLKQRENLKRLLDNARKKQKALVANNRELLDECIKDEQRLILAVQNAESGRLQVIKEINREQGFEENEFRLAKLTANLGEVLTNEAKEAIIKSERAIRIFIEEISHTNNQNMFLIQHSKQFIDTTLKAVFGANNKSILDRKV
;
A
#
# COMPACT_ATOMS: atom_id res chain seq x y z
N MET A 1 10.01 -27.74 -7.73
CA MET A 1 10.92 -27.18 -6.68
C MET A 1 10.29 -25.93 -6.05
N SER A 2 9.00 -26.00 -5.68
CA SER A 2 8.13 -24.82 -5.92
C SER A 2 7.43 -24.27 -4.67
N ILE A 3 7.17 -25.10 -3.66
CA ILE A 3 6.40 -24.68 -2.46
C ILE A 3 7.24 -23.87 -1.45
N PRO A 4 8.49 -24.28 -1.10
CA PRO A 4 9.33 -23.47 -0.21
C PRO A 4 9.61 -22.06 -0.77
N ASN A 5 9.86 -21.96 -2.08
CA ASN A 5 10.05 -20.68 -2.77
C ASN A 5 8.80 -19.79 -2.72
N LEU A 6 7.60 -20.39 -2.85
CA LEU A 6 6.34 -19.65 -2.70
C LEU A 6 6.20 -19.07 -1.28
N ILE A 7 6.53 -19.86 -0.24
CA ILE A 7 6.48 -19.40 1.15
C ILE A 7 7.47 -18.26 1.38
N GLU A 8 8.69 -18.37 0.86
CA GLU A 8 9.69 -17.30 0.96
C GLU A 8 9.21 -16.01 0.28
N LEU A 9 8.64 -16.11 -0.92
CA LEU A 9 8.07 -14.96 -1.63
C LEU A 9 6.90 -14.32 -0.86
N LEU A 10 6.03 -15.12 -0.26
CA LEU A 10 4.92 -14.63 0.57
C LEU A 10 5.45 -13.90 1.83
N LEU A 11 6.48 -14.42 2.48
CA LEU A 11 7.12 -13.77 3.61
C LEU A 11 7.78 -12.45 3.21
N LYS A 12 8.48 -12.43 2.07
CA LYS A 12 9.09 -11.21 1.52
C LYS A 12 8.05 -10.16 1.16
N GLN A 13 6.95 -10.56 0.52
CA GLN A 13 5.83 -9.68 0.21
C GLN A 13 5.20 -9.11 1.47
N ARG A 14 4.98 -9.95 2.50
CA ARG A 14 4.48 -9.53 3.81
C ARG A 14 5.38 -8.48 4.45
N GLU A 15 6.69 -8.69 4.44
CA GLU A 15 7.65 -7.74 5.02
C GLU A 15 7.68 -6.42 4.24
N ASN A 16 7.67 -6.47 2.91
CA ASN A 16 7.61 -5.27 2.07
C ASN A 16 6.33 -4.45 2.34
N LEU A 17 5.18 -5.11 2.49
CA LEU A 17 3.92 -4.45 2.83
C LEU A 17 3.93 -3.86 4.23
N LYS A 18 4.48 -4.58 5.22
CA LYS A 18 4.65 -4.03 6.58
C LYS A 18 5.50 -2.75 6.56
N ARG A 19 6.63 -2.76 5.85
CA ARG A 19 7.48 -1.57 5.71
C ARG A 19 6.75 -0.43 4.98
N LEU A 20 5.92 -0.74 4.00
CA LEU A 20 5.11 0.25 3.29
C LEU A 20 4.05 0.87 4.21
N LEU A 21 3.41 0.08 5.06
CA LEU A 21 2.48 0.56 6.08
C LEU A 21 3.17 1.47 7.09
N ASP A 22 4.33 1.05 7.61
CA ASP A 22 5.11 1.86 8.54
C ASP A 22 5.54 3.19 7.90
N ASN A 23 5.91 3.18 6.61
CA ASN A 23 6.21 4.39 5.86
C ASN A 23 4.96 5.27 5.64
N ALA A 24 3.79 4.68 5.37
CA ALA A 24 2.54 5.43 5.25
C ALA A 24 2.16 6.13 6.57
N ARG A 25 2.38 5.47 7.72
CA ARG A 25 2.21 6.05 9.06
C ARG A 25 3.27 7.13 9.36
N LYS A 26 4.51 6.92 8.94
CA LYS A 26 5.59 7.92 9.05
C LYS A 26 5.22 9.18 8.26
N LYS A 27 4.71 9.02 7.03
CA LYS A 27 4.21 10.09 6.17
C LYS A 27 3.06 10.85 6.82
N GLN A 28 2.12 10.15 7.47
CA GLN A 28 1.04 10.78 8.23
C GLN A 28 1.56 11.72 9.32
N LYS A 29 2.51 11.25 10.14
CA LYS A 29 3.14 12.07 11.18
C LYS A 29 3.87 13.28 10.59
N ALA A 30 4.55 13.09 9.45
CA ALA A 30 5.24 14.17 8.75
C ALA A 30 4.25 15.23 8.20
N LEU A 31 3.09 14.81 7.67
CA LEU A 31 2.02 15.71 7.22
C LEU A 31 1.47 16.55 8.38
N VAL A 32 1.17 15.91 9.52
CA VAL A 32 0.66 16.61 10.72
C VAL A 32 1.67 17.60 11.27
N ALA A 33 2.96 17.23 11.29
CA ALA A 33 4.04 18.10 11.75
C ALA A 33 4.48 19.15 10.72
N ASN A 34 3.92 19.15 9.50
CA ASN A 34 4.35 19.95 8.36
C ASN A 34 5.87 19.85 8.09
N ASN A 35 6.45 18.67 8.30
CA ASN A 35 7.89 18.43 8.14
C ASN A 35 8.18 18.02 6.69
N ARG A 36 8.61 19.00 5.89
CA ARG A 36 8.88 18.82 4.46
C ARG A 36 10.01 17.84 4.16
N GLU A 37 11.11 17.89 4.91
CA GLU A 37 12.26 17.00 4.69
C GLU A 37 11.87 15.54 4.91
N LEU A 38 11.12 15.29 6.00
CA LEU A 38 10.63 13.95 6.32
C LEU A 38 9.61 13.44 5.29
N LEU A 39 8.80 14.33 4.71
CA LEU A 39 7.88 13.97 3.62
C LEU A 39 8.63 13.54 2.37
N ASP A 40 9.67 14.26 1.97
CA ASP A 40 10.49 13.93 0.81
C ASP A 40 11.20 12.58 0.98
N GLU A 41 11.69 12.27 2.18
CA GLU A 41 12.21 10.94 2.52
C GLU A 41 11.13 9.86 2.38
N CYS A 42 9.95 10.08 2.98
CA CYS A 42 8.85 9.11 2.93
C CYS A 42 8.43 8.81 1.48
N ILE A 43 8.42 9.82 0.60
CA ILE A 43 8.07 9.65 -0.82
C ILE A 43 9.11 8.78 -1.55
N LYS A 44 10.40 9.02 -1.31
CA LYS A 44 11.47 8.20 -1.92
C LYS A 44 11.42 6.75 -1.45
N ASP A 45 11.19 6.54 -0.16
CA ASP A 45 11.06 5.20 0.41
C ASP A 45 9.80 4.49 -0.10
N GLU A 46 8.68 5.22 -0.23
CA GLU A 46 7.43 4.71 -0.81
C GLU A 46 7.64 4.20 -2.24
N GLN A 47 8.31 4.98 -3.10
CA GLN A 47 8.61 4.56 -4.48
C GLN A 47 9.42 3.27 -4.53
N ARG A 48 10.47 3.15 -3.69
CA ARG A 48 11.30 1.94 -3.60
C ARG A 48 10.50 0.74 -3.12
N LEU A 49 9.66 0.93 -2.10
CA LEU A 49 8.85 -0.15 -1.50
C LEU A 49 7.75 -0.62 -2.46
N ILE A 50 7.11 0.28 -3.21
CA ILE A 50 6.12 -0.09 -4.24
C ILE A 50 6.75 -1.00 -5.29
N LEU A 51 7.94 -0.66 -5.80
CA LEU A 51 8.67 -1.51 -6.75
C LEU A 51 9.00 -2.88 -6.15
N ALA A 52 9.41 -2.92 -4.87
CA ALA A 52 9.71 -4.17 -4.18
C ALA A 52 8.46 -5.05 -4.00
N VAL A 53 7.29 -4.46 -3.71
CA VAL A 53 6.00 -5.17 -3.62
C VAL A 53 5.59 -5.71 -4.99
N GLN A 54 5.70 -4.91 -6.04
CA GLN A 54 5.39 -5.32 -7.42
C GLN A 54 6.26 -6.50 -7.85
N ASN A 55 7.57 -6.43 -7.62
CA ASN A 55 8.48 -7.52 -7.96
C ASN A 55 8.17 -8.82 -7.18
N ALA A 56 7.85 -8.69 -5.88
CA ALA A 56 7.48 -9.85 -5.06
C ALA A 56 6.16 -10.49 -5.56
N GLU A 57 5.19 -9.68 -5.95
CA GLU A 57 3.91 -10.15 -6.49
C GLU A 57 4.08 -10.82 -7.86
N SER A 58 4.87 -10.23 -8.76
CA SER A 58 5.19 -10.85 -10.05
C SER A 58 5.89 -12.20 -9.86
N GLY A 59 6.86 -12.27 -8.95
CA GLY A 59 7.52 -13.53 -8.59
C GLY A 59 6.54 -14.57 -8.03
N ARG A 60 5.64 -14.15 -7.14
CA ARG A 60 4.59 -15.02 -6.58
C ARG A 60 3.70 -15.59 -7.68
N LEU A 61 3.23 -14.76 -8.61
CA LEU A 61 2.40 -15.19 -9.73
C LEU A 61 3.13 -16.16 -10.66
N GLN A 62 4.42 -15.93 -10.90
CA GLN A 62 5.24 -16.84 -11.70
C GLN A 62 5.38 -18.22 -11.04
N VAL A 63 5.70 -18.27 -9.75
CA VAL A 63 5.82 -19.56 -9.03
C VAL A 63 4.47 -20.28 -8.98
N ILE A 64 3.36 -19.58 -8.82
CA ILE A 64 2.01 -20.17 -8.88
C ILE A 64 1.73 -20.75 -10.28
N LYS A 65 2.12 -20.06 -11.34
CA LYS A 65 2.01 -20.56 -12.73
C LYS A 65 2.81 -21.84 -12.92
N GLU A 66 4.06 -21.86 -12.45
CA GLU A 66 4.93 -23.03 -12.55
C GLU A 66 4.34 -24.22 -11.79
N ILE A 67 3.82 -24.01 -10.58
CA ILE A 67 3.14 -25.05 -9.79
C ILE A 67 1.91 -25.59 -10.52
N ASN A 68 1.06 -24.70 -11.05
CA ASN A 68 -0.15 -25.13 -11.76
C ASN A 68 0.20 -25.95 -13.01
N ARG A 69 1.23 -25.54 -13.74
CA ARG A 69 1.72 -26.26 -14.92
C ARG A 69 2.31 -27.63 -14.57
N GLU A 70 3.10 -27.72 -13.50
CA GLU A 70 3.68 -28.99 -13.01
C GLU A 70 2.60 -30.00 -12.60
N GLN A 71 1.44 -29.51 -12.13
CA GLN A 71 0.34 -30.35 -11.65
C GLN A 71 -0.79 -30.54 -12.68
N GLY A 72 -0.69 -29.93 -13.86
CA GLY A 72 -1.70 -30.04 -14.92
C GLY A 72 -3.02 -29.29 -14.63
N PHE A 73 -3.01 -28.28 -13.75
CA PHE A 73 -4.19 -27.44 -13.48
C PHE A 73 -4.36 -26.36 -14.55
N GLU A 74 -5.62 -26.01 -14.88
CA GLU A 74 -5.91 -24.93 -15.84
C GLU A 74 -5.36 -23.58 -15.37
N GLU A 75 -4.72 -22.87 -16.30
CA GLU A 75 -4.01 -21.59 -16.07
C GLU A 75 -4.93 -20.39 -15.77
N ASN A 76 -6.24 -20.59 -15.68
CA ASN A 76 -7.20 -19.48 -15.65
C ASN A 76 -7.43 -18.87 -14.25
N GLU A 77 -6.93 -19.48 -13.16
CA GLU A 77 -7.09 -18.92 -11.81
C GLU A 77 -5.83 -19.04 -10.92
N PHE A 78 -5.03 -17.96 -10.87
CA PHE A 78 -3.82 -17.83 -10.02
C PHE A 78 -4.12 -17.48 -8.55
N ARG A 79 -5.28 -17.90 -8.03
CA ARG A 79 -5.70 -17.60 -6.65
C ARG A 79 -5.09 -18.61 -5.68
N LEU A 80 -4.41 -18.11 -4.64
CA LEU A 80 -3.80 -18.92 -3.57
C LEU A 80 -4.80 -19.90 -2.93
N ALA A 81 -6.05 -19.48 -2.74
CA ALA A 81 -7.11 -20.31 -2.19
C ALA A 81 -7.36 -21.60 -2.99
N LYS A 82 -7.38 -21.52 -4.33
CA LYS A 82 -7.50 -22.72 -5.19
C LYS A 82 -6.24 -23.56 -5.18
N LEU A 83 -5.06 -22.93 -5.13
CA LEU A 83 -3.79 -23.66 -5.03
C LEU A 83 -3.70 -24.49 -3.73
N THR A 84 -4.14 -23.94 -2.60
CA THR A 84 -4.21 -24.69 -1.32
C THR A 84 -5.31 -25.76 -1.28
N ALA A 85 -6.35 -25.63 -2.09
CA ALA A 85 -7.40 -26.63 -2.23
C ALA A 85 -6.94 -27.79 -3.13
N ASN A 86 -6.33 -27.46 -4.27
CA ASN A 86 -5.86 -28.42 -5.27
C ASN A 86 -4.63 -29.20 -4.81
N LEU A 87 -3.73 -28.56 -4.05
CA LEU A 87 -2.56 -29.21 -3.46
C LEU A 87 -2.83 -29.78 -2.07
N GLY A 88 -4.09 -29.85 -1.64
CA GLY A 88 -4.45 -30.23 -0.27
C GLY A 88 -3.91 -31.58 0.18
N GLU A 89 -3.69 -32.52 -0.74
CA GLU A 89 -3.10 -33.85 -0.48
C GLU A 89 -1.56 -33.87 -0.58
N VAL A 90 -0.96 -32.88 -1.26
CA VAL A 90 0.48 -32.80 -1.54
C VAL A 90 1.21 -31.87 -0.55
N LEU A 91 0.48 -30.92 0.04
CA LEU A 91 0.99 -29.97 1.04
C LEU A 91 0.98 -30.58 2.44
N THR A 92 2.14 -30.52 3.11
CA THR A 92 2.21 -30.70 4.57
C THR A 92 1.31 -29.66 5.28
N ASN A 93 0.69 -30.06 6.39
CA ASN A 93 -0.22 -29.19 7.16
C ASN A 93 0.45 -27.86 7.55
N GLU A 94 1.75 -27.88 7.88
CA GLU A 94 2.54 -26.72 8.26
C GLU A 94 2.69 -25.71 7.11
N ALA A 95 2.93 -26.20 5.88
CA ALA A 95 3.05 -25.37 4.69
C ALA A 95 1.72 -24.71 4.33
N LYS A 96 0.62 -25.45 4.46
CA LYS A 96 -0.73 -24.94 4.23
C LYS A 96 -1.08 -23.82 5.22
N GLU A 97 -0.77 -24.03 6.50
CA GLU A 97 -0.99 -23.01 7.54
C GLU A 97 -0.13 -21.77 7.31
N ALA A 98 1.15 -21.94 6.93
CA ALA A 98 2.05 -20.83 6.63
C ALA A 98 1.55 -19.95 5.46
N ILE A 99 1.02 -20.57 4.41
CA ILE A 99 0.44 -19.87 3.26
C ILE A 99 -0.82 -19.09 3.68
N ILE A 100 -1.76 -19.74 4.37
CA ILE A 100 -3.02 -19.10 4.81
C ILE A 100 -2.74 -17.93 5.75
N LYS A 101 -1.80 -18.10 6.70
CA LYS A 101 -1.40 -17.05 7.64
C LYS A 101 -0.76 -15.86 6.90
N SER A 102 0.07 -16.14 5.90
CA SER A 102 0.73 -15.09 5.11
C SER A 102 -0.27 -14.35 4.23
N GLU A 103 -1.21 -15.05 3.58
CA GLU A 103 -2.28 -14.43 2.80
C GLU A 103 -3.14 -13.50 3.66
N ARG A 104 -3.55 -13.97 4.85
CA ARG A 104 -4.34 -13.15 5.79
C ARG A 104 -3.59 -11.89 6.20
N ALA A 105 -2.30 -12.03 6.54
CA ALA A 105 -1.47 -10.89 6.92
C ALA A 105 -1.31 -9.89 5.76
N ILE A 106 -1.08 -10.37 4.54
CA ILE A 106 -0.99 -9.53 3.33
C ILE A 106 -2.29 -8.75 3.13
N ARG A 107 -3.45 -9.41 3.25
CA ARG A 107 -4.76 -8.74 3.12
C ARG A 107 -4.94 -7.63 4.15
N ILE A 108 -4.66 -7.92 5.41
CA ILE A 108 -4.74 -6.94 6.51
C ILE A 108 -3.85 -5.74 6.22
N PHE A 109 -2.58 -5.97 5.80
CA PHE A 109 -1.68 -4.87 5.49
C PHE A 109 -2.16 -4.02 4.31
N ILE A 110 -2.70 -4.62 3.25
CA ILE A 110 -3.26 -3.87 2.11
C ILE A 110 -4.42 -2.98 2.56
N GLU A 111 -5.33 -3.51 3.38
CA GLU A 111 -6.45 -2.75 3.93
C GLU A 111 -5.97 -1.58 4.80
N GLU A 112 -5.02 -1.82 5.71
CA GLU A 112 -4.45 -0.77 6.57
C GLU A 112 -3.67 0.30 5.79
N ILE A 113 -2.90 -0.09 4.76
CA ILE A 113 -2.20 0.85 3.88
C ILE A 113 -3.20 1.72 3.13
N SER A 114 -4.24 1.11 2.56
CA SER A 114 -5.30 1.83 1.84
C SER A 114 -6.00 2.83 2.76
N HIS A 115 -6.37 2.41 3.98
CA HIS A 115 -6.98 3.27 4.97
C HIS A 115 -6.06 4.45 5.36
N THR A 116 -4.79 4.18 5.66
CA THR A 116 -3.81 5.21 6.04
C THR A 116 -3.55 6.19 4.89
N ASN A 117 -3.47 5.70 3.66
CA ASN A 117 -3.29 6.55 2.49
C ASN A 117 -4.50 7.45 2.23
N ASN A 118 -5.71 6.97 2.44
CA ASN A 118 -6.92 7.79 2.36
C ASN A 118 -6.89 8.90 3.43
N GLN A 119 -6.51 8.59 4.67
CA GLN A 119 -6.32 9.60 5.72
C GLN A 119 -5.27 10.65 5.33
N ASN A 120 -4.14 10.22 4.79
CA ASN A 120 -3.10 11.11 4.30
C ASN A 120 -3.60 12.03 3.17
N MET A 121 -4.41 11.50 2.25
CA MET A 121 -5.05 12.28 1.19
C MET A 121 -5.95 13.39 1.77
N PHE A 122 -6.79 13.05 2.77
CA PHE A 122 -7.64 14.04 3.45
C PHE A 122 -6.82 15.15 4.12
N LEU A 123 -5.71 14.81 4.80
CA LEU A 123 -4.82 15.79 5.43
C LEU A 123 -4.22 16.75 4.39
N ILE A 124 -3.79 16.24 3.25
CA ILE A 124 -3.23 17.04 2.15
C ILE A 124 -4.30 17.98 1.58
N GLN A 125 -5.50 17.47 1.31
CA GLN A 125 -6.61 18.26 0.79
C GLN A 125 -7.02 19.39 1.74
N HIS A 126 -7.13 19.08 3.04
CA HIS A 126 -7.45 20.07 4.06
C HIS A 126 -6.37 21.15 4.16
N SER A 127 -5.08 20.75 4.14
CA SER A 127 -3.96 21.69 4.15
C SER A 127 -3.99 22.63 2.94
N LYS A 128 -4.29 22.11 1.75
CA LYS A 128 -4.46 22.91 0.54
C LYS A 128 -5.63 23.89 0.67
N GLN A 129 -6.80 23.42 1.13
CA GLN A 129 -7.98 24.27 1.30
C GLN A 129 -7.72 25.40 2.32
N PHE A 130 -7.00 25.10 3.40
CA PHE A 130 -6.59 26.10 4.38
C PHE A 130 -5.73 27.18 3.73
N ILE A 131 -4.67 26.79 2.99
CA ILE A 131 -3.81 27.73 2.25
C ILE A 131 -4.64 28.58 1.27
N ASP A 132 -5.52 27.97 0.47
CA ASP A 132 -6.37 28.67 -0.48
C ASP A 132 -7.28 29.70 0.21
N THR A 133 -7.82 29.36 1.38
CA THR A 133 -8.67 30.24 2.18
C THR A 133 -7.86 31.39 2.77
N THR A 134 -6.66 31.12 3.29
CA THR A 134 -5.75 32.15 3.79
C THR A 134 -5.34 33.11 2.68
N LEU A 135 -5.00 32.62 1.49
CA LEU A 135 -4.68 33.45 0.33
C LEU A 135 -5.87 34.33 -0.05
N LYS A 136 -7.08 33.78 -0.13
CA LYS A 136 -8.30 34.56 -0.40
C LYS A 136 -8.57 35.61 0.67
N ALA A 137 -8.31 35.33 1.94
CA ALA A 137 -8.47 36.31 3.01
C ALA A 137 -7.47 37.47 2.88
N VAL A 138 -6.19 37.16 2.63
CA VAL A 138 -5.12 38.15 2.47
C VAL A 138 -5.32 39.01 1.22
N PHE A 139 -5.62 38.38 0.07
CA PHE A 139 -5.75 39.09 -1.20
C PHE A 139 -7.16 39.63 -1.46
N GLY A 140 -8.20 39.00 -0.90
CA GLY A 140 -9.59 39.44 -1.03
C GLY A 140 -9.96 40.60 -0.12
N ALA A 141 -9.25 40.81 0.99
CA ALA A 141 -9.40 41.99 1.85
C ALA A 141 -8.97 43.30 1.15
N ASN A 142 -8.07 43.23 0.17
CA ASN A 142 -7.60 44.40 -0.59
C ASN A 142 -8.58 44.90 -1.67
N ASN A 143 -9.69 44.19 -1.91
CA ASN A 143 -10.67 44.53 -2.95
C ASN A 143 -11.99 45.14 -2.43
N LYS A 144 -12.11 45.45 -1.13
CA LYS A 144 -13.20 46.31 -0.65
C LYS A 144 -12.75 47.77 -0.69
N SER A 145 -13.20 48.47 -1.74
CA SER A 145 -13.16 49.94 -1.82
C SER A 145 -13.70 50.54 -0.52
N ILE A 146 -12.81 51.13 0.28
CA ILE A 146 -13.14 51.95 1.46
C ILE A 146 -13.80 53.27 1.01
N LEU A 147 -13.87 53.54 -0.30
CA LEU A 147 -14.29 54.81 -0.89
C LEU A 147 -15.78 54.87 -1.29
N ASP A 148 -16.57 53.80 -1.13
CA ASP A 148 -18.01 53.79 -1.46
C ASP A 148 -18.94 54.07 -0.27
N ARG A 149 -18.48 54.83 0.73
CA ARG A 149 -19.41 55.59 1.59
C ARG A 149 -19.61 56.97 1.00
N LYS A 150 -20.54 57.07 0.04
CA LYS A 150 -21.14 58.36 -0.33
C LYS A 150 -21.93 58.91 0.87
N VAL A 151 -21.48 60.05 1.36
CA VAL A 151 -22.26 61.05 2.09
C VAL A 151 -23.18 61.76 1.11
#